data_AF-A0A3M7RSH2-F1
#
_entry.id   AF-A0A3M7RSH2-F1
#
_cell.length_a   1.000
_cell.length_b   1.000
_cell.length_c   1.000
_cell.angle_alpha   90.00
_cell.angle_beta   90.00
_cell.angle_gamma   90.00
#
_symmetry.space_group_name_H-M   'P 1'
#
loop_
_entity.id
_entity.type
_entity.pdbx_description
1 polymer ?
#
loop_
_entity_poly.entity_id
_entity_poly.type
_entity_poly.pdbx_seq_one_letter_code
_entity_poly.pdbx_strand_id
1 'polypeptide(L)' 'MSLSDSLNSFTHKLFNQLNAGKDDNFFISPFSISTALAMCYAGAKCETASQLKDLLSLTNLDDEKILSLNQ' A
#
# COMPACT_ATOMS: atom_id res chain seq x y z
N MET A 1 4.47 -1.40 -14.89
CA MET A 1 3.33 -1.57 -13.96
C MET A 1 2.91 -0.18 -13.51
N SER A 2 1.64 0.19 -13.65
CA SER A 2 1.15 1.51 -13.25
C SER A 2 0.93 1.56 -11.74
N LEU A 3 0.84 2.77 -11.17
CA LEU A 3 0.51 2.97 -9.75
C LEU A 3 -0.81 2.28 -9.37
N SER A 4 -1.81 2.37 -10.24
CA SER A 4 -3.12 1.73 -10.06
C SER A 4 -3.01 0.20 -10.02
N ASP A 5 -2.14 -0.41 -10.83
CA ASP A 5 -1.93 -1.86 -10.82
C ASP A 5 -1.29 -2.32 -9.49
N SER A 6 -0.30 -1.57 -9.00
CA SER A 6 0.36 -1.84 -7.72
C SER A 6 -0.62 -1.71 -6.55
N LEU A 7 -1.43 -0.65 -6.54
CA LEU A 7 -2.47 -0.44 -5.53
C LEU A 7 -3.55 -1.53 -5.57
N ASN A 8 -3.98 -1.96 -6.75
CA ASN A 8 -4.93 -3.06 -6.88
C ASN A 8 -4.34 -4.37 -6.34
N SER A 9 -3.08 -4.68 -6.68
CA SER A 9 -2.39 -5.87 -6.16
C SER A 9 -2.29 -5.85 -4.63
N PHE A 10 -1.87 -4.72 -4.06
CA PHE A 10 -1.84 -4.51 -2.61
C PHE A 10 -3.25 -4.67 -2.00
N THR A 11 -4.26 -4.05 -2.59
CA THR A 11 -5.66 -4.09 -2.14
C THR A 11 -6.18 -5.52 -2.08
N HIS A 12 -5.96 -6.30 -3.14
CA HIS A 12 -6.39 -7.70 -3.19
C HIS A 12 -5.69 -8.53 -2.11
N LYS A 13 -4.38 -8.36 -1.91
CA LYS A 13 -3.64 -9.04 -0.84
C LYS A 13 -4.20 -8.68 0.55
N LEU A 14 -4.39 -7.38 0.82
CA LEU A 14 -4.92 -6.88 2.08
C LEU A 14 -6.33 -7.39 2.34
N PHE A 15 -7.22 -7.31 1.35
CA PHE A 15 -8.60 -7.79 1.47
C PHE A 15 -8.63 -9.29 1.78
N ASN A 16 -7.84 -10.09 1.07
CA ASN A 16 -7.78 -11.53 1.31
C ASN A 16 -7.25 -11.87 2.71
N GLN A 17 -6.24 -11.13 3.19
CA GLN A 17 -5.73 -11.30 4.55
C GLN A 17 -6.74 -10.91 5.62
N LEU A 18 -7.52 -9.84 5.39
CA LEU A 18 -8.54 -9.40 6.33
C LEU A 18 -9.80 -10.27 6.30
N ASN A 19 -10.13 -10.83 5.13
CA ASN A 19 -11.27 -11.72 4.94
C ASN A 19 -11.00 -13.14 5.48
N ALA A 20 -9.73 -13.53 5.63
CA ALA A 20 -9.37 -14.85 6.12
C ALA A 20 -9.97 -15.10 7.52
N GLY A 21 -10.98 -15.98 7.59
CA GLY A 21 -11.65 -16.35 8.84
C GLY A 21 -12.71 -15.37 9.35
N LYS A 22 -13.18 -14.43 8.51
CA LYS A 22 -14.34 -13.59 8.82
C LYS A 22 -15.58 -14.11 8.09
N ASP A 23 -16.65 -14.37 8.84
CA ASP A 23 -18.00 -14.65 8.32
C ASP A 23 -18.88 -13.39 8.32
N ASP A 24 -18.32 -12.24 8.68
CA ASP A 24 -19.05 -10.99 8.87
C ASP A 24 -18.65 -9.93 7.84
N ASN A 25 -19.59 -9.04 7.50
CA ASN A 25 -19.36 -8.02 6.49
C ASN A 25 -18.29 -7.02 6.96
N PHE A 26 -17.31 -6.74 6.10
CA PHE A 26 -16.34 -5.68 6.35
C PHE A 26 -16.07 -4.86 5.09
N PHE A 27 -15.76 -3.59 5.30
CA PHE A 27 -15.39 -2.64 4.26
C PHE A 27 -14.05 -2.00 4.64
N ILE A 28 -13.23 -1.73 3.63
CA ILE A 28 -11.97 -0.99 3.78
C ILE A 28 -11.87 0.05 2.67
N SER A 29 -11.13 1.13 2.93
CA SER A 29 -10.70 2.08 1.91
C SER A 29 -9.23 1.82 1.59
N PRO A 30 -8.91 1.11 0.50
CA PRO A 30 -7.53 0.74 0.20
C PRO A 30 -6.67 1.96 -0.08
N PHE A 31 -7.22 2.96 -0.78
CA PHE A 31 -6.53 4.21 -1.06
C PHE A 31 -6.11 4.93 0.23
N SER A 32 -7.03 5.08 1.20
CA SER A 32 -6.73 5.74 2.48
C SER A 32 -5.60 5.03 3.24
N ILE A 33 -5.62 3.69 3.27
CA ILE A 33 -4.58 2.89 3.91
C ILE A 33 -3.24 3.06 3.18
N SER A 34 -3.24 3.04 1.85
CA SER A 34 -2.03 3.25 1.05
C SER A 34 -1.45 4.65 1.24
N THR A 35 -2.27 5.70 1.29
CA THR A 35 -1.83 7.07 1.58
C THR A 35 -1.21 7.16 2.97
N ALA A 36 -1.83 6.57 3.99
CA ALA A 36 -1.24 6.52 5.34
C ALA A 36 0.13 5.82 5.37
N LEU A 37 0.24 4.69 4.67
CA LEU A 37 1.51 3.95 4.56
C LEU A 37 2.56 4.70 3.71
N ALA A 38 2.14 5.45 2.70
CA ALA A 38 3.02 6.31 1.90
C ALA A 38 3.57 7.47 2.74
N MET A 39 2.76 8.07 3.62
CA MET A 39 3.24 9.05 4.61
C MET A 39 4.23 8.41 5.60
N CYS A 40 3.96 7.19 6.08
CA CYS A 40 4.92 6.45 6.90
C CYS A 40 6.23 6.17 6.15
N TYR A 41 6.13 5.82 4.86
CA TYR A 41 7.29 5.59 4.00
C TYR A 41 8.15 6.86 3.85
N ALA A 42 7.52 8.02 3.67
CA ALA A 42 8.22 9.31 3.60
C ALA A 42 9.05 9.63 4.86
N GLY A 43 8.62 9.14 6.03
CA GLY A 43 9.36 9.28 7.30
C GLY A 43 10.29 8.10 7.64
N ALA A 44 10.20 6.98 6.93
CA ALA A 44 10.96 5.77 7.21
C ALA A 44 12.37 5.82 6.62
N LYS A 45 13.28 4.98 7.15
CA LYS A 45 14.65 4.83 6.65
C LYS A 45 15.05 3.36 6.59
N CYS A 46 16.11 3.07 5.82
CA CYS A 46 16.74 1.76 5.75
C CYS A 46 15.73 0.62 5.51
N GLU A 47 15.74 -0.41 6.37
CA GLU A 47 14.92 -1.61 6.23
C GLU A 47 13.42 -1.31 6.28
N THR A 48 12.99 -0.39 7.14
CA THR A 48 11.57 -0.03 7.26
C THR A 48 11.05 0.61 5.98
N ALA A 49 11.83 1.47 5.34
CA ALA A 49 11.47 2.07 4.06
C ALA A 49 11.36 0.99 2.95
N SER A 50 12.31 0.06 2.91
CA SER A 50 12.30 -1.06 1.96
C SER A 50 11.08 -1.97 2.13
N GLN A 51 10.72 -2.31 3.37
CA GLN A 51 9.54 -3.12 3.68
C GLN A 51 8.24 -2.44 3.24
N LEU A 52 8.10 -1.13 3.49
CA LEU A 52 6.92 -0.38 3.08
C LEU A 52 6.81 -0.28 1.55
N LYS A 53 7.94 -0.09 0.86
CA LYS A 53 7.98 -0.04 -0.61
C LYS A 53 7.59 -1.39 -1.24
N ASP A 54 8.03 -2.50 -0.65
CA ASP A 54 7.69 -3.85 -1.10
C ASP A 54 6.22 -4.20 -0.81
N LEU A 55 5.73 -3.89 0.40
CA LEU A 55 4.34 -4.10 0.80
C LEU A 55 3.35 -3.41 -0.17
N LEU A 56 3.61 -2.14 -0.49
CA LEU A 56 2.79 -1.37 -1.42
C LEU A 56 2.98 -1.79 -2.90
N SER A 57 3.83 -2.78 -3.18
CA SER A 57 4.19 -3.22 -4.54
C SER A 57 4.72 -2.07 -5.41
N LEU A 58 5.42 -1.12 -4.79
CA LEU A 58 5.97 0.09 -5.42
C LEU A 58 7.47 -0.08 -5.76
N THR A 59 7.96 -1.32 -5.76
CA THR A 59 9.38 -1.67 -5.95
C THR A 59 9.97 -1.13 -7.25
N ASN A 60 9.13 -0.89 -8.26
CA ASN A 60 9.53 -0.36 -9.58
C ASN A 60 9.08 1.09 -9.82
N LEU A 61 8.68 1.82 -8.76
CA LEU A 61 8.24 3.20 -8.85
C LEU A 61 9.24 4.15 -8.19
N ASP A 62 9.43 5.29 -8.84
CA ASP A 62 10.26 6.40 -8.35
C ASP A 62 9.61 7.01 -7.09
N ASP A 63 10.42 7.44 -6.13
CA ASP A 63 9.92 7.94 -4.85
C ASP A 63 9.00 9.16 -5.01
N GLU A 64 9.17 9.97 -6.06
CA GLU A 64 8.24 11.05 -6.42
C GLU A 64 6.81 10.55 -6.71
N LYS A 65 6.67 9.42 -7.42
CA LYS A 65 5.35 8.82 -7.71
C LYS A 65 4.73 8.19 -6.48
N ILE A 66 5.54 7.78 -5.50
CA ILE A 66 5.05 7.28 -4.21
C ILE A 66 4.51 8.45 -3.38
N LEU A 67 5.23 9.58 -3.38
CA LEU A 67 4.82 10.78 -2.66
C LEU A 67 3.62 11.49 -3.30
N SER A 68 3.40 11.32 -4.60
CA SER A 68 2.19 11.84 -5.28
C SER A 68 0.90 11.14 -4.86
N LEU A 69 0.96 10.02 -4.11
CA LEU A 69 -0.23 9.43 -3.45
C LEU A 69 -0.82 10.34 -2.37
N ASN A 70 -0.06 11.32 -1.89
CA ASN A 70 -0.44 12.24 -0.83
C ASN A 70 -0.87 13.62 -1.36
N GLN A 71 -1.03 13.77 -2.69
CA GLN A 71 -1.37 15.04 -3.35
C GLN A 71 -2.77 15.01 -3.96
#